data_AF-A0A976D2T6-F1
#
_entry.id   AF-A0A976D2T6-F1
#
_cell.length_a   1.000
_cell.length_b   1.000
_cell.length_c   1.000
_cell.angle_alpha   90.00
_cell.angle_beta   90.00
_cell.angle_gamma   90.00
#
_symmetry.space_group_name_H-M   'P 1'
#
loop_
_entity.id
_entity.type
_entity.pdbx_description
1 polymer ?
#
loop_
_entity_poly.entity_id
_entity_poly.type
_entity_poly.pdbx_seq_one_letter_code
_entity_poly.pdbx_strand_id
1 'polypeptide(L)'
;MRVYPESALTQLEFDQIKDLLTAGCRTRYAQERSKDLRIHTAKPFIVTELNRTREYKLILGHQQYFPNDFHLDISREVKLLGIPGSLLSGEDWLLVRRLNESAGTIFRWFDAERRLAFPYLAAVLQDSYHEKAITTRIDEVLDETGVVRDNASDVLQQIRLKLFKRRNELRRMFEKVVQKLQKAGYSADIDESFSNGRRVVAVFAEHKRQVKGILHGESDSRKTAFIEPEETIDLNNEVYSLEQDEQKEILRILRALTSELSVYAPLLRSHLDKIGEYDFIR
;
A
#
# COMPACT_ATOMS: atom_id res chain seq x y z
N MET A 1 7.03 -23.77 -34.30
CA MET A 1 5.97 -23.83 -35.33
C MET A 1 6.58 -23.38 -36.65
N ARG A 2 6.32 -24.08 -37.76
CA ARG A 2 6.71 -23.61 -39.09
C ARG A 2 5.52 -22.86 -39.66
N VAL A 3 5.70 -21.57 -39.95
CA VAL A 3 4.68 -20.73 -40.59
C VAL A 3 4.91 -20.82 -42.11
N TYR A 4 3.85 -20.96 -42.89
CA TYR A 4 3.96 -21.02 -44.35
C TYR A 4 2.91 -20.10 -45.01
N PRO A 5 3.33 -19.15 -45.88
CA PRO A 5 4.72 -18.76 -46.17
C PRO A 5 5.42 -18.15 -44.94
N GLU A 6 6.75 -18.00 -44.97
CA GLU A 6 7.50 -17.39 -43.85
C GLU A 6 7.05 -15.95 -43.56
N SER A 7 6.53 -15.25 -44.58
CA SER A 7 5.96 -13.91 -44.49
C SER A 7 4.53 -13.88 -43.94
N ALA A 8 3.89 -15.01 -43.60
CA ALA A 8 2.46 -15.04 -43.30
C ALA A 8 2.10 -14.21 -42.06
N LEU A 9 2.95 -14.19 -41.02
CA LEU A 9 2.68 -13.36 -39.82
C LEU A 9 2.67 -11.87 -40.16
N THR A 10 3.58 -11.44 -41.05
CA THR A 10 3.65 -10.06 -41.52
C THR A 10 2.47 -9.73 -42.44
N GLN A 11 2.12 -10.62 -43.37
CA GLN A 11 1.01 -10.42 -44.30
C GLN A 11 -0.36 -10.43 -43.61
N LEU A 12 -0.50 -11.19 -42.53
CA LEU A 12 -1.70 -11.23 -41.69
C LEU A 12 -1.66 -10.21 -40.55
N GLU A 13 -0.64 -9.34 -40.52
CA GLU A 13 -0.48 -8.27 -39.54
C GLU A 13 -0.62 -8.76 -38.09
N PHE A 14 -0.08 -9.94 -37.79
CA PHE A 14 -0.27 -10.60 -36.49
C PHE A 14 0.23 -9.76 -35.32
N ASP A 15 1.30 -9.00 -35.51
CA ASP A 15 1.80 -8.07 -34.51
C ASP A 15 0.81 -6.92 -34.23
N GLN A 16 0.08 -6.43 -35.25
CA GLN A 16 -0.98 -5.43 -35.02
C GLN A 16 -2.14 -6.02 -34.21
N ILE A 17 -2.49 -7.30 -34.43
CA ILE A 17 -3.49 -8.00 -33.60
C ILE A 17 -3.04 -8.06 -32.14
N LYS A 18 -1.75 -8.35 -31.89
CA LYS A 18 -1.18 -8.38 -30.54
C LYS A 18 -1.17 -7.00 -29.90
N ASP A 19 -0.90 -5.95 -30.66
CA ASP A 19 -0.94 -4.57 -30.17
C ASP A 19 -2.37 -4.16 -29.78
N LEU A 20 -3.36 -4.50 -30.61
CA LEU A 20 -4.78 -4.26 -30.31
C LEU A 20 -5.23 -5.02 -29.05
N LEU A 21 -4.81 -6.29 -28.90
CA LEU A 21 -5.10 -7.08 -27.71
C LEU A 21 -4.44 -6.47 -26.47
N THR A 22 -3.16 -6.10 -26.56
CA THR A 22 -2.39 -5.49 -25.47
C THR A 22 -3.02 -4.17 -25.00
N ALA A 23 -3.55 -3.35 -25.92
CA ALA A 23 -4.26 -2.13 -25.59
C ALA A 23 -5.58 -2.37 -24.82
N GLY A 24 -6.17 -3.56 -24.95
CA GLY A 24 -7.36 -3.99 -24.20
C GLY A 24 -7.08 -4.53 -22.79
N CYS A 25 -5.82 -4.92 -22.52
CA CYS A 25 -5.38 -5.49 -21.24
C CYS A 25 -5.15 -4.42 -20.17
N ARG A 26 -5.67 -4.66 -18.96
CA ARG A 26 -5.58 -3.75 -17.80
C ARG A 26 -4.40 -4.07 -16.89
N THR A 27 -4.03 -5.34 -16.80
CA THR A 27 -2.97 -5.88 -15.94
C THR A 27 -1.67 -6.02 -16.70
N ARG A 28 -0.55 -5.89 -15.98
CA ARG A 28 0.77 -6.18 -16.54
C ARG A 28 0.89 -7.62 -17.04
N TYR A 29 0.35 -8.58 -16.29
CA TYR A 29 0.34 -10.00 -16.68
C TYR A 29 -0.30 -10.19 -18.07
N ALA A 30 -1.50 -9.64 -18.28
CA ALA A 30 -2.20 -9.77 -19.54
C ALA A 30 -1.48 -9.05 -20.69
N GLN A 31 -0.87 -7.89 -20.43
CA GLN A 31 -0.06 -7.19 -21.42
C GLN A 31 1.18 -7.99 -21.83
N GLU A 32 1.91 -8.57 -20.87
CA GLU A 32 3.07 -9.43 -21.15
C GLU A 32 2.64 -10.69 -21.93
N ARG A 33 1.56 -11.35 -21.50
CA ARG A 33 1.02 -12.53 -22.17
C ARG A 33 0.54 -12.23 -23.60
N SER A 34 -0.07 -11.08 -23.83
CA SER A 34 -0.48 -10.62 -25.17
C SER A 34 0.71 -10.36 -26.09
N LYS A 35 1.78 -9.74 -25.57
CA LYS A 35 3.03 -9.53 -26.31
C LYS A 35 3.76 -10.84 -26.61
N ASP A 36 3.66 -11.81 -25.72
CA ASP A 36 4.28 -13.13 -25.90
C ASP A 36 3.40 -14.12 -26.66
N LEU A 37 2.21 -13.71 -27.10
CA LEU A 37 1.27 -14.56 -27.82
C LEU A 37 1.89 -15.13 -29.10
N ARG A 38 1.74 -16.45 -29.27
CA ARG A 38 2.22 -17.21 -30.43
C ARG A 38 1.08 -18.03 -31.01
N ILE A 39 1.21 -18.39 -32.28
CA ILE A 39 0.28 -19.36 -32.87
C ILE A 39 0.60 -20.75 -32.30
N HIS A 40 -0.44 -21.44 -31.85
CA HIS A 40 -0.36 -22.81 -31.36
C HIS A 40 -0.94 -23.79 -32.37
N THR A 41 -0.41 -25.01 -32.41
CA THR A 41 -0.91 -26.12 -33.25
C THR A 41 -1.48 -27.27 -32.42
N ALA A 42 -1.31 -27.24 -31.10
CA ALA A 42 -1.84 -28.25 -30.19
C ALA A 42 -3.36 -28.06 -30.03
N LYS A 43 -4.15 -28.91 -30.68
CA LYS A 43 -5.62 -28.86 -30.63
C LYS A 43 -6.19 -28.77 -29.21
N PRO A 44 -5.73 -29.55 -28.21
CA PRO A 44 -6.28 -29.45 -26.85
C PRO A 44 -6.11 -28.05 -26.25
N PHE A 45 -4.93 -27.43 -26.42
CA PHE A 45 -4.67 -26.07 -25.96
C PHE A 45 -5.59 -25.05 -26.65
N ILE A 46 -5.68 -25.11 -27.98
CA ILE A 46 -6.50 -24.19 -28.78
C ILE A 46 -7.97 -24.27 -28.37
N VAL A 47 -8.49 -25.49 -28.19
CA VAL A 47 -9.88 -25.70 -27.77
C VAL A 47 -10.13 -25.11 -26.38
N THR A 48 -9.21 -25.28 -25.43
CA THR A 48 -9.31 -24.68 -24.10
C THR A 48 -9.35 -23.15 -24.17
N GLU A 49 -8.39 -22.53 -24.85
CA GLU A 49 -8.31 -21.06 -24.92
C GLU A 49 -9.53 -20.45 -25.65
N LEU A 50 -9.98 -21.07 -26.75
CA LEU A 50 -11.19 -20.61 -27.46
C LEU A 50 -12.45 -20.71 -26.59
N ASN A 51 -12.58 -21.78 -25.79
CA ASN A 51 -13.74 -21.90 -24.91
C ASN A 51 -13.68 -20.91 -23.74
N ARG A 52 -12.49 -20.60 -23.19
CA ARG A 52 -12.32 -19.53 -22.19
C ARG A 52 -12.83 -18.19 -22.73
N THR A 53 -12.37 -17.78 -23.92
CA THR A 53 -12.85 -16.55 -24.55
C THR A 53 -14.34 -16.59 -24.86
N ARG A 54 -14.86 -17.74 -25.31
CA ARG A 54 -16.29 -17.91 -25.58
C ARG A 54 -17.14 -17.71 -24.32
N GLU A 55 -16.74 -18.32 -23.21
CA GLU A 55 -17.43 -18.20 -21.92
C GLU A 55 -17.40 -16.76 -21.41
N TYR A 56 -16.24 -16.10 -21.49
CA TYR A 56 -16.13 -14.71 -21.05
C TYR A 56 -16.99 -13.77 -21.92
N LYS A 57 -17.03 -14.01 -23.24
CA LYS A 57 -17.91 -13.29 -24.15
C LYS A 57 -19.39 -13.50 -23.83
N LEU A 58 -19.80 -14.69 -23.39
CA LEU A 58 -21.18 -14.94 -22.95
C LEU A 58 -21.53 -14.11 -21.71
N ILE A 59 -20.63 -14.05 -20.72
CA ILE A 59 -20.80 -13.21 -19.52
C ILE A 59 -21.05 -11.74 -19.94
N LEU A 60 -20.20 -11.19 -20.81
CA LEU A 60 -20.34 -9.83 -21.31
C LEU A 60 -21.62 -9.63 -22.14
N GLY A 61 -21.96 -10.59 -23.01
CA GLY A 61 -23.16 -10.54 -23.86
C GLY A 61 -24.46 -10.58 -23.07
N HIS A 62 -24.48 -11.27 -21.94
CA HIS A 62 -25.61 -11.29 -21.00
C HIS A 62 -25.59 -10.13 -20.00
N GLN A 63 -24.66 -9.19 -20.13
CA GLN A 63 -24.45 -8.08 -19.18
C GLN A 63 -24.29 -8.56 -17.73
N GLN A 64 -23.75 -9.77 -17.55
CA GLN A 64 -23.43 -10.28 -16.23
C GLN A 64 -22.11 -9.66 -15.76
N TYR A 65 -22.11 -9.16 -14.53
CA TYR A 65 -20.89 -8.63 -13.92
C TYR A 65 -19.96 -9.78 -13.51
N PHE A 66 -18.68 -9.67 -13.90
CA PHE A 66 -17.58 -10.54 -13.46
C PHE A 66 -16.60 -9.74 -12.61
N PRO A 67 -16.32 -10.17 -11.36
CA PRO A 67 -15.63 -9.34 -10.37
C PRO A 67 -14.10 -9.36 -10.52
N ASN A 68 -13.59 -8.92 -11.68
CA ASN A 68 -12.16 -8.80 -11.97
C ASN A 68 -11.72 -7.34 -12.09
N ASP A 69 -12.00 -6.54 -11.06
CA ASP A 69 -11.74 -5.10 -11.06
C ASP A 69 -10.33 -4.73 -10.58
N PHE A 70 -9.65 -5.64 -9.86
CA PHE A 70 -8.29 -5.42 -9.40
C PHE A 70 -7.29 -5.54 -10.57
N HIS A 71 -6.54 -4.46 -10.83
CA HIS A 71 -5.62 -4.38 -11.97
C HIS A 71 -4.22 -3.84 -11.61
N LEU A 72 -3.96 -3.63 -10.32
CA LEU A 72 -2.68 -3.10 -9.85
C LEU A 72 -1.58 -4.16 -9.96
N ASP A 73 -0.41 -3.79 -10.48
CA ASP A 73 0.78 -4.63 -10.42
C ASP A 73 1.43 -4.52 -9.04
N ILE A 74 1.21 -5.54 -8.21
CA ILE A 74 1.81 -5.63 -6.87
C ILE A 74 2.81 -6.80 -6.78
N SER A 75 3.37 -7.19 -7.93
CA SER A 75 4.32 -8.30 -8.03
C SER A 75 5.58 -8.07 -7.20
N ARG A 76 5.96 -6.80 -6.99
CA ARG A 76 7.11 -6.42 -6.18
C ARG A 76 6.84 -6.71 -4.70
N GLU A 77 5.69 -6.29 -4.19
CA GLU A 77 5.28 -6.41 -2.79
C GLU A 77 5.09 -7.89 -2.44
N VAL A 78 4.43 -8.66 -3.31
CA VAL A 78 4.27 -10.12 -3.15
C VAL A 78 5.63 -10.84 -3.20
N LYS A 79 6.55 -10.41 -4.08
CA LYS A 79 7.91 -10.96 -4.12
C LYS A 79 8.68 -10.63 -2.84
N LEU A 80 8.59 -9.39 -2.35
CA LEU A 80 9.22 -8.97 -1.11
C LEU A 80 8.70 -9.78 0.07
N LEU A 81 7.40 -10.04 0.16
CA LEU A 81 6.79 -10.86 1.21
C LEU A 81 7.41 -12.26 1.31
N GLY A 82 7.80 -12.86 0.19
CA GLY A 82 8.45 -14.18 0.16
C GLY A 82 9.94 -14.17 0.53
N ILE A 83 10.57 -13.00 0.68
CA ILE A 83 11.99 -12.88 1.04
C ILE A 83 12.12 -12.87 2.57
N PRO A 84 12.87 -13.80 3.18
CA PRO A 84 13.07 -13.82 4.63
C PRO A 84 13.66 -12.51 5.16
N GLY A 85 13.06 -11.98 6.23
CA GLY A 85 13.49 -10.73 6.85
C GLY A 85 13.10 -9.45 6.12
N SER A 86 12.29 -9.55 5.05
CA SER A 86 11.70 -8.38 4.41
C SER A 86 10.69 -7.66 5.32
N LEU A 87 10.34 -6.44 4.92
CA LEU A 87 9.35 -5.63 5.60
C LEU A 87 8.42 -5.04 4.54
N LEU A 88 7.13 -5.29 4.71
CA LEU A 88 6.09 -4.57 3.98
C LEU A 88 5.58 -3.39 4.83
N SER A 89 5.41 -2.24 4.18
CA SER A 89 4.79 -1.06 4.77
C SER A 89 3.28 -1.22 4.90
N GLY A 90 2.63 -0.31 5.62
CA GLY A 90 1.17 -0.29 5.73
C GLY A 90 0.46 -0.14 4.38
N GLU A 91 1.02 0.69 3.48
CA GLU A 91 0.50 0.87 2.12
C GLU A 91 0.62 -0.42 1.29
N ASP A 92 1.75 -1.13 1.41
CA ASP A 92 1.96 -2.43 0.75
C ASP A 92 0.94 -3.46 1.24
N TRP A 93 0.63 -3.47 2.53
CA TRP A 93 -0.39 -4.36 3.10
C TRP A 93 -1.80 -4.05 2.62
N LEU A 94 -2.16 -2.79 2.43
CA LEU A 94 -3.45 -2.43 1.83
C LEU A 94 -3.58 -2.93 0.39
N LEU A 95 -2.48 -2.93 -0.37
CA LEU A 95 -2.44 -3.52 -1.70
C LEU A 95 -2.66 -5.03 -1.66
N VAL A 96 -1.94 -5.74 -0.79
CA VAL A 96 -2.08 -7.20 -0.59
C VAL A 96 -3.50 -7.56 -0.13
N ARG A 97 -4.06 -6.77 0.79
CA ARG A 97 -5.45 -6.92 1.27
C ARG A 97 -6.45 -6.86 0.12
N ARG A 98 -6.36 -5.81 -0.72
CA ARG A 98 -7.23 -5.62 -1.89
C ARG A 98 -7.10 -6.75 -2.91
N LEU A 99 -5.88 -7.24 -3.14
CA LEU A 99 -5.64 -8.41 -3.99
C LEU A 99 -6.39 -9.64 -3.45
N ASN A 100 -6.19 -9.97 -2.16
CA ASN A 100 -6.82 -11.15 -1.55
C ASN A 100 -8.35 -11.03 -1.56
N GLU A 101 -8.90 -9.85 -1.27
CA GLU A 101 -10.34 -9.59 -1.36
C GLU A 101 -10.88 -9.78 -2.78
N SER A 102 -10.18 -9.26 -3.79
CA SER A 102 -10.56 -9.43 -5.19
C SER A 102 -10.47 -10.88 -5.64
N ALA A 103 -9.48 -11.64 -5.19
CA ALA A 103 -9.45 -13.07 -5.42
C ALA A 103 -10.69 -13.73 -4.78
N GLY A 104 -11.01 -13.36 -3.54
CA GLY A 104 -12.16 -13.87 -2.81
C GLY A 104 -13.51 -13.59 -3.47
N THR A 105 -13.70 -12.43 -4.09
CA THR A 105 -14.92 -12.14 -4.86
C THR A 105 -15.04 -13.03 -6.10
N ILE A 106 -13.93 -13.27 -6.81
CA ILE A 106 -13.90 -14.20 -7.95
C ILE A 106 -14.24 -15.63 -7.49
N PHE A 107 -13.61 -16.13 -6.42
CA PHE A 107 -13.91 -17.46 -5.87
C PHE A 107 -15.39 -17.62 -5.47
N ARG A 108 -16.00 -16.58 -4.89
CA ARG A 108 -17.42 -16.57 -4.53
C ARG A 108 -18.35 -16.46 -5.74
N TRP A 109 -17.92 -15.76 -6.79
CA TRP A 109 -18.70 -15.63 -8.01
C TRP A 109 -18.89 -16.96 -8.71
N PHE A 110 -17.86 -17.81 -8.76
CA PHE A 110 -18.02 -19.20 -9.21
C PHE A 110 -18.73 -20.02 -8.11
N ASP A 111 -20.06 -19.99 -8.06
CA ASP A 111 -20.87 -20.93 -7.27
C ASP A 111 -21.04 -22.28 -8.01
N ALA A 112 -21.89 -23.18 -7.48
CA ALA A 112 -22.10 -24.49 -8.08
C ALA A 112 -22.68 -24.40 -9.50
N GLU A 113 -23.62 -23.48 -9.75
CA GLU A 113 -24.26 -23.31 -11.05
C GLU A 113 -23.30 -22.69 -12.07
N ARG A 114 -22.59 -21.63 -11.68
CA ARG A 114 -21.63 -20.95 -12.56
C ARG A 114 -20.41 -21.79 -12.87
N ARG A 115 -19.99 -22.69 -11.98
CA ARG A 115 -18.94 -23.68 -12.30
C ARG A 115 -19.38 -24.66 -13.39
N LEU A 116 -20.67 -24.99 -13.46
CA LEU A 116 -21.22 -25.82 -14.53
C LEU A 116 -21.45 -25.04 -15.81
N ALA A 117 -21.85 -23.76 -15.70
CA ALA A 117 -22.08 -22.89 -16.85
C ALA A 117 -20.78 -22.41 -17.52
N PHE A 118 -19.73 -22.18 -16.73
CA PHE A 118 -18.44 -21.64 -17.17
C PHE A 118 -17.24 -22.52 -16.72
N PRO A 119 -17.20 -23.81 -17.09
CA PRO A 119 -16.17 -24.73 -16.63
C PRO A 119 -14.75 -24.33 -17.04
N TYR A 120 -14.55 -23.70 -18.20
CA TYR A 120 -13.21 -23.33 -18.67
C TYR A 120 -12.64 -22.11 -17.94
N LEU A 121 -13.50 -21.14 -17.59
CA LEU A 121 -13.15 -20.02 -16.73
C LEU A 121 -12.99 -20.44 -15.27
N ALA A 122 -13.83 -21.36 -14.78
CA ALA A 122 -13.68 -21.93 -13.44
C ALA A 122 -12.37 -22.70 -13.30
N ALA A 123 -11.91 -23.35 -14.37
CA ALA A 123 -10.65 -24.07 -14.40
C ALA A 123 -9.42 -23.17 -14.19
N VAL A 124 -9.52 -21.85 -14.46
CA VAL A 124 -8.44 -20.89 -14.14
C VAL A 124 -8.16 -20.83 -12.63
N LEU A 125 -9.16 -21.09 -11.78
CA LEU A 125 -8.99 -21.14 -10.32
C LEU A 125 -8.44 -22.47 -9.79
N GLN A 126 -8.17 -23.47 -10.66
CA GLN A 126 -7.63 -24.74 -10.21
C GLN A 126 -6.31 -24.55 -9.44
N ASP A 127 -6.06 -25.49 -8.53
CA ASP A 127 -4.87 -25.52 -7.67
C ASP A 127 -4.68 -24.24 -6.84
N SER A 128 -5.80 -23.67 -6.40
CA SER A 128 -5.85 -22.41 -5.67
C SER A 128 -7.02 -22.39 -4.72
N TYR A 129 -6.91 -21.56 -3.71
CA TYR A 129 -7.98 -21.31 -2.77
C TYR A 129 -7.95 -19.85 -2.33
N HIS A 130 -8.99 -19.43 -1.63
CA HIS A 130 -9.05 -18.13 -0.97
C HIS A 130 -8.85 -18.31 0.52
N GLU A 131 -7.83 -17.66 1.07
CA GLU A 131 -7.55 -17.67 2.50
C GLU A 131 -8.11 -16.40 3.16
N LYS A 132 -9.09 -16.56 4.03
CA LYS A 132 -9.72 -15.44 4.75
C LYS A 132 -8.78 -14.89 5.83
N ALA A 133 -7.94 -15.75 6.41
CA ALA A 133 -7.03 -15.36 7.49
C ALA A 133 -6.09 -14.21 7.09
N ILE A 134 -5.72 -14.11 5.80
CA ILE A 134 -4.87 -13.01 5.30
C ILE A 134 -5.54 -11.65 5.55
N THR A 135 -6.78 -11.47 5.07
CA THR A 135 -7.51 -10.20 5.23
C THR A 135 -7.81 -9.93 6.71
N THR A 136 -8.26 -10.93 7.46
CA THR A 136 -8.54 -10.79 8.90
C THR A 136 -7.30 -10.32 9.66
N ARG A 137 -6.14 -10.92 9.38
CA ARG A 137 -4.90 -10.57 10.08
C ARG A 137 -4.39 -9.18 9.74
N ILE A 138 -4.54 -8.76 8.48
CA ILE A 138 -4.23 -7.39 8.08
C ILE A 138 -5.16 -6.40 8.81
N ASP A 139 -6.46 -6.69 8.88
CA ASP A 139 -7.47 -5.82 9.50
C ASP A 139 -7.31 -5.69 11.03
N GLU A 140 -6.74 -6.70 11.70
CA GLU A 140 -6.40 -6.63 13.13
C GLU A 140 -5.23 -5.67 13.41
N VAL A 141 -4.30 -5.55 12.46
CA VAL A 141 -3.07 -4.75 12.63
C VAL A 141 -3.23 -3.34 12.06
N LEU A 142 -3.90 -3.22 10.92
CA LEU A 142 -4.03 -1.97 10.14
C LEU A 142 -5.46 -1.47 10.10
N ASP A 143 -5.60 -0.16 10.01
CA ASP A 143 -6.86 0.48 9.64
C ASP A 143 -7.01 0.60 8.12
N GLU A 144 -8.12 1.21 7.69
CA GLU A 144 -8.48 1.39 6.28
C GLU A 144 -7.49 2.28 5.50
N THR A 145 -6.67 3.07 6.21
CA THR A 145 -5.66 3.96 5.63
C THR A 145 -4.26 3.35 5.62
N GLY A 146 -4.10 2.14 6.19
CA GLY A 146 -2.82 1.45 6.27
C GLY A 146 -1.99 1.89 7.47
N VAL A 147 -2.58 2.61 8.42
CA VAL A 147 -1.92 2.98 9.67
C VAL A 147 -2.10 1.84 10.69
N VAL A 148 -1.03 1.55 11.43
CA VAL A 148 -1.09 0.54 12.50
C VAL A 148 -2.06 1.02 13.59
N ARG A 149 -3.04 0.17 13.92
CA ARG A 149 -4.07 0.47 14.91
C ARG A 149 -3.47 0.66 16.30
N ASP A 150 -4.12 1.49 17.12
CA ASP A 150 -3.72 1.74 18.51
C ASP A 150 -3.64 0.45 19.34
N ASN A 151 -4.53 -0.49 19.07
CA ASN A 151 -4.67 -1.77 19.77
C ASN A 151 -3.90 -2.92 19.09
N ALA A 152 -3.03 -2.64 18.11
CA ALA A 152 -2.22 -3.67 17.47
C ALA A 152 -1.21 -4.31 18.42
N SER A 153 -0.80 -3.59 19.49
CA SER A 153 -0.11 -4.16 20.63
C SER A 153 -0.38 -3.35 21.91
N ASP A 154 -0.34 -4.00 23.08
CA ASP A 154 -0.45 -3.31 24.37
C ASP A 154 0.67 -2.28 24.57
N VAL A 155 1.87 -2.57 24.05
CA VAL A 155 3.04 -1.69 24.12
C VAL A 155 2.80 -0.42 23.31
N LEU A 156 2.31 -0.55 22.06
CA LEU A 156 1.99 0.59 21.20
C LEU A 156 0.91 1.46 21.84
N GLN A 157 -0.13 0.83 22.38
CA GLN A 157 -1.21 1.54 23.06
C GLN A 157 -0.69 2.37 24.25
N GLN A 158 0.19 1.78 25.07
CA GLN A 158 0.80 2.48 26.20
C GLN A 158 1.70 3.64 25.75
N ILE A 159 2.49 3.46 24.69
CA ILE A 159 3.33 4.52 24.12
C ILE A 159 2.46 5.67 23.62
N ARG A 160 1.42 5.38 22.82
CA ARG A 160 0.50 6.40 22.29
C ARG A 160 -0.23 7.16 23.39
N LEU A 161 -0.66 6.48 24.46
CA LEU A 161 -1.29 7.13 25.61
C LEU A 161 -0.31 8.06 26.35
N LYS A 162 0.94 7.62 26.58
CA LYS A 162 1.99 8.46 27.18
C LYS A 162 2.30 9.66 26.30
N LEU A 163 2.44 9.43 24.99
CA LEU A 163 2.71 10.47 24.00
C LEU A 163 1.60 11.52 23.98
N PHE A 164 0.34 11.10 24.00
CA PHE A 164 -0.81 12.00 24.09
C PHE A 164 -0.78 12.87 25.37
N LYS A 165 -0.50 12.27 26.53
CA LYS A 165 -0.39 13.02 27.80
C LYS A 165 0.74 14.04 27.75
N ARG A 166 1.94 13.63 27.33
CA ARG A 166 3.11 14.52 27.26
C ARG A 166 2.97 15.61 26.21
N ARG A 167 2.37 15.33 25.05
CA ARG A 167 2.05 16.36 24.05
C ARG A 167 1.08 17.41 24.59
N ASN A 168 0.08 17.01 25.37
CA ASN A 168 -0.85 17.95 26.01
C ASN A 168 -0.19 18.80 27.09
N GLU A 169 0.70 18.20 27.90
CA GLU A 169 1.51 18.94 28.89
C GLU A 169 2.45 19.95 28.21
N LEU A 170 3.17 19.50 27.17
CA LEU A 170 4.02 20.35 26.34
C LEU A 170 3.23 21.51 25.74
N ARG A 171 2.03 21.25 25.20
CA ARG A 171 1.15 22.29 24.65
C ARG A 171 0.79 23.35 25.68
N ARG A 172 0.31 22.95 26.86
CA ARG A 172 -0.04 23.90 27.93
C ARG A 172 1.16 24.68 28.43
N MET A 173 2.34 24.05 28.48
CA MET A 173 3.55 24.75 28.90
C MET A 173 4.01 25.76 27.85
N PHE A 174 4.02 25.33 26.59
CA PHE A 174 4.39 26.17 25.46
C PHE A 174 3.48 27.40 25.33
N GLU A 175 2.15 27.24 25.45
CA GLU A 175 1.19 28.35 25.44
C GLU A 175 1.50 29.40 26.54
N LYS A 176 1.85 28.96 27.75
CA LYS A 176 2.23 29.87 28.84
C LYS A 176 3.52 30.63 28.54
N VAL A 177 4.52 29.95 27.96
CA VAL A 177 5.79 30.57 27.58
C VAL A 177 5.58 31.59 26.46
N VAL A 178 4.82 31.23 25.42
CA VAL A 178 4.45 32.15 24.34
C VAL A 178 3.76 33.39 24.88
N GLN A 179 2.75 33.24 25.75
CA GLN A 179 2.06 34.39 26.36
C GLN A 179 3.01 35.29 27.17
N LYS A 180 3.99 34.72 27.86
CA LYS A 180 5.00 35.47 28.62
C LYS A 180 5.91 36.26 27.67
N LEU A 181 6.34 35.66 26.56
CA LEU A 181 7.20 36.29 25.56
C LEU A 181 6.47 37.36 24.75
N GLN A 182 5.19 37.14 24.42
CA GLN A 182 4.32 38.15 23.80
C GLN A 182 4.15 39.38 24.71
N LYS A 183 3.85 39.18 26.00
CA LYS A 183 3.76 40.30 26.97
C LYS A 183 5.08 41.07 27.11
N ALA A 184 6.21 40.42 26.88
CA ALA A 184 7.52 41.05 26.90
C ALA A 184 7.90 41.73 25.57
N GLY A 185 7.10 41.59 24.51
CA GLY A 185 7.35 42.16 23.19
C GLY A 185 8.37 41.39 22.34
N TYR A 186 8.67 40.13 22.67
CA TYR A 186 9.72 39.34 22.03
C TYR A 186 9.22 38.37 20.94
N SER A 187 7.91 38.08 20.90
CA SER A 187 7.31 37.15 19.95
C SER A 187 7.08 37.81 18.59
N ALA A 188 7.37 37.09 17.50
CA ALA A 188 7.01 37.48 16.14
C ALA A 188 5.53 37.11 15.83
N ASP A 189 4.97 37.58 14.71
CA ASP A 189 3.56 37.34 14.31
C ASP A 189 3.17 35.84 14.15
N ILE A 190 4.16 34.93 14.11
CA ILE A 190 3.97 33.47 14.07
C ILE A 190 4.56 32.89 15.36
N ASP A 191 3.70 32.60 16.34
CA ASP A 191 4.15 32.27 17.70
C ASP A 191 4.72 30.85 17.87
N GLU A 192 4.39 29.93 16.95
CA GLU A 192 4.71 28.51 17.06
C GLU A 192 5.26 27.95 15.74
N SER A 193 6.38 27.25 15.83
CA SER A 193 6.94 26.50 14.71
C SER A 193 7.51 25.16 15.18
N PHE A 194 7.89 24.32 14.21
CA PHE A 194 8.56 23.05 14.46
C PHE A 194 9.92 23.06 13.77
N SER A 195 10.97 22.73 14.51
CA SER A 195 12.34 22.57 13.99
C SER A 195 12.88 21.21 14.40
N ASN A 196 13.30 20.41 13.43
CA ASN A 196 13.80 19.04 13.65
C ASN A 196 12.83 18.15 14.47
N GLY A 197 11.52 18.32 14.28
CA GLY A 197 10.49 17.59 15.04
C GLY A 197 10.25 18.09 16.47
N ARG A 198 10.94 19.17 16.89
CA ARG A 198 10.76 19.80 18.20
C ARG A 198 9.92 21.05 18.08
N ARG A 199 9.10 21.30 19.09
CA ARG A 199 8.28 22.52 19.16
C ARG A 199 9.14 23.69 19.62
N VAL A 200 9.15 24.77 18.84
CA VAL A 200 10.01 25.94 19.04
C VAL A 200 9.20 27.23 18.91
N VAL A 201 9.58 28.25 19.69
CA VAL A 201 9.00 29.60 19.61
C VAL A 201 9.77 30.41 18.58
N ALA A 202 9.06 31.14 17.72
CA ALA A 202 9.66 32.08 16.79
C ALA A 202 9.76 33.46 17.46
N VAL A 203 10.98 33.96 17.60
CA VAL A 203 11.26 35.26 18.24
C VAL A 203 12.02 36.17 17.29
N PHE A 204 11.91 37.48 17.46
CA PHE A 204 12.74 38.41 16.68
C PHE A 204 14.22 38.13 16.93
N ALA A 205 15.02 38.08 15.86
CA ALA A 205 16.43 37.72 15.94
C ALA A 205 17.25 38.66 16.83
N GLU A 206 16.81 39.91 17.00
CA GLU A 206 17.41 40.89 17.92
C GLU A 206 17.19 40.54 19.41
N HIS A 207 16.08 39.86 19.72
CA HIS A 207 15.70 39.42 21.07
C HIS A 207 16.15 37.99 21.39
N LYS A 208 16.84 37.29 20.47
CA LYS A 208 17.23 35.88 20.64
C LYS A 208 18.09 35.59 21.87
N ARG A 209 18.85 36.57 22.37
CA ARG A 209 19.69 36.43 23.59
C ARG A 209 18.90 36.64 24.89
N GLN A 210 17.68 37.18 24.81
CA GLN A 210 16.83 37.47 25.96
C GLN A 210 15.94 36.28 26.33
N VAL A 211 15.71 35.37 25.39
CA VAL A 211 14.96 34.12 25.62
C VAL A 211 15.92 33.02 26.01
N LYS A 212 15.74 32.47 27.22
CA LYS A 212 16.51 31.32 27.70
C LYS A 212 16.03 30.05 27.02
N GLY A 213 16.95 29.31 26.42
CA GLY A 213 16.61 28.12 25.66
C GLY A 213 17.70 27.69 24.70
N ILE A 214 17.38 26.72 23.85
CA ILE A 214 18.26 26.20 22.80
C ILE A 214 17.87 26.85 21.46
N LEU A 215 18.82 27.51 20.81
CA LEU A 215 18.63 28.04 19.46
C LEU A 215 18.73 26.90 18.44
N HIS A 216 17.65 26.66 17.69
CA HIS A 216 17.58 25.62 16.66
C HIS A 216 17.92 26.12 15.26
N GLY A 217 17.74 27.42 15.02
CA GLY A 217 18.06 28.03 13.73
C GLY A 217 17.49 29.43 13.59
N GLU A 218 17.73 30.03 12.43
CA GLU A 218 17.19 31.34 12.04
C GLU A 218 16.46 31.19 10.70
N SER A 219 15.50 32.08 10.42
CA SER A 219 14.84 32.13 9.13
C SER A 219 15.83 32.53 8.02
N ASP A 220 15.52 32.21 6.76
CA ASP A 220 16.35 32.60 5.61
C ASP A 220 16.59 34.11 5.53
N SER A 221 15.59 34.89 5.95
CA SER A 221 15.66 36.35 6.06
C SER A 221 16.46 36.87 7.26
N ARG A 222 16.89 35.98 8.17
CA ARG A 222 17.56 36.26 9.47
C ARG A 222 16.80 37.22 10.39
N LYS A 223 15.50 37.43 10.16
CA LYS A 223 14.64 38.28 11.00
C LYS A 223 14.06 37.53 12.20
N THR A 224 13.95 36.21 12.09
CA THR A 224 13.34 35.35 13.11
C THR A 224 14.34 34.29 13.56
N ALA A 225 14.43 34.09 14.87
CA ALA A 225 15.18 33.00 15.48
C ALA A 225 14.20 31.98 16.09
N PHE A 226 14.48 30.70 15.91
CA PHE A 226 13.69 29.61 16.46
C PHE A 226 14.36 29.07 17.72
N ILE A 227 13.72 29.28 18.86
CA ILE A 227 14.27 28.90 20.16
C ILE A 227 13.34 27.90 20.84
N GLU A 228 13.91 26.82 21.34
CA GLU A 228 13.25 25.89 22.27
C GLU A 228 13.40 26.46 23.69
N PRO A 229 12.33 26.94 24.32
CA PRO A 229 12.41 27.52 25.66
C PRO A 229 12.87 26.51 26.71
N GLU A 230 13.66 26.98 27.67
CA GLU A 230 14.21 26.18 28.78
C GLU A 230 13.13 25.35 29.48
N GLU A 231 11.95 25.93 29.74
CA GLU A 231 10.85 25.27 30.43
C GLU A 231 10.20 24.11 29.63
N THR A 232 10.47 24.03 28.32
CA THR A 232 9.91 22.99 27.44
C THR A 232 10.90 21.91 27.03
N ILE A 233 12.20 22.08 27.32
CA ILE A 233 13.27 21.17 26.87
C ILE A 233 13.00 19.73 27.30
N ASP A 234 12.70 19.51 28.58
CA ASP A 234 12.48 18.16 29.11
C ASP A 234 11.25 17.49 28.47
N LEU A 235 10.15 18.24 28.35
CA LEU A 235 8.92 17.74 27.72
C LEU A 235 9.11 17.44 26.22
N ASN A 236 9.85 18.28 25.49
CA ASN A 236 10.21 18.02 24.10
C ASN A 236 11.08 16.77 23.95
N ASN A 237 12.09 16.59 24.83
CA ASN A 237 12.93 15.40 24.82
C ASN A 237 12.13 14.13 25.09
N GLU A 238 11.20 14.16 26.07
CA GLU A 238 10.31 13.04 26.36
C GLU A 238 9.37 12.71 25.19
N VAL A 239 8.74 13.72 24.59
CA VAL A 239 7.89 13.55 23.40
C VAL A 239 8.69 12.94 22.24
N TYR A 240 9.87 13.48 21.96
CA TYR A 240 10.75 12.96 20.91
C TYR A 240 11.15 11.50 21.16
N SER A 241 11.50 11.14 22.40
CA SER A 241 11.82 9.75 22.75
C SER A 241 10.62 8.83 22.54
N LEU A 242 9.42 9.25 22.97
CA LEU A 242 8.20 8.47 22.81
C LEU A 242 7.81 8.30 21.34
N GLU A 243 8.04 9.30 20.48
CA GLU A 243 7.85 9.19 19.03
C GLU A 243 8.82 8.18 18.40
N GLN A 244 10.08 8.18 18.82
CA GLN A 244 11.05 7.18 18.37
C GLN A 244 10.66 5.76 18.81
N ASP A 245 10.18 5.61 20.04
CA ASP A 245 9.71 4.33 20.55
C ASP A 245 8.44 3.85 19.84
N GLU A 246 7.52 4.77 19.51
CA GLU A 246 6.34 4.49 18.69
C GLU A 246 6.75 3.96 17.30
N GLN A 247 7.66 4.65 16.61
CA GLN A 247 8.14 4.23 15.29
C GLN A 247 8.80 2.85 15.33
N LYS A 248 9.63 2.57 16.35
CA LYS A 248 10.24 1.26 16.53
C LYS A 248 9.20 0.17 16.74
N GLU A 249 8.18 0.44 17.55
CA GLU A 249 7.11 -0.51 17.83
C GLU A 249 6.23 -0.77 16.60
N ILE A 250 5.88 0.27 15.83
CA ILE A 250 5.19 0.15 14.53
C ILE A 250 5.99 -0.77 13.59
N LEU A 251 7.30 -0.53 13.43
CA LEU A 251 8.16 -1.35 12.59
C LEU A 251 8.23 -2.81 13.10
N ARG A 252 8.25 -3.02 14.42
CA ARG A 252 8.23 -4.36 15.02
C ARG A 252 6.94 -5.10 14.67
N ILE A 253 5.79 -4.44 14.78
CA ILE A 253 4.48 -5.00 14.45
C ILE A 253 4.39 -5.35 12.97
N LEU A 254 4.80 -4.44 12.08
CA LEU A 254 4.79 -4.68 10.63
C LEU A 254 5.73 -5.83 10.23
N ARG A 255 6.90 -5.94 10.87
CA ARG A 255 7.81 -7.10 10.67
C ARG A 255 7.16 -8.41 11.14
N ALA A 256 6.47 -8.39 12.27
CA ALA A 256 5.76 -9.57 12.76
C ALA A 256 4.66 -10.01 11.78
N LEU A 257 3.84 -9.07 11.30
CA LEU A 257 2.81 -9.33 10.28
C LEU A 257 3.42 -9.88 8.98
N THR A 258 4.53 -9.30 8.53
CA THR A 258 5.26 -9.76 7.33
C THR A 258 5.82 -11.16 7.49
N SER A 259 6.43 -11.45 8.64
CA SER A 259 6.93 -12.78 8.93
C SER A 259 5.79 -13.81 8.97
N GLU A 260 4.68 -13.47 9.62
CA GLU A 260 3.52 -14.34 9.77
C GLU A 260 2.87 -14.69 8.43
N LEU A 261 2.66 -13.69 7.57
CA LEU A 261 1.98 -13.87 6.29
C LEU A 261 2.92 -14.27 5.14
N SER A 262 4.23 -14.35 5.37
CA SER A 262 5.23 -14.74 4.36
C SER A 262 4.93 -16.09 3.70
N VAL A 263 4.34 -17.02 4.44
CA VAL A 263 3.93 -18.35 3.95
C VAL A 263 2.90 -18.28 2.82
N TYR A 264 2.13 -17.19 2.75
CA TYR A 264 1.11 -16.98 1.72
C TYR A 264 1.65 -16.28 0.46
N ALA A 265 2.94 -15.94 0.38
CA ALA A 265 3.49 -15.31 -0.81
C ALA A 265 3.26 -16.12 -2.11
N PRO A 266 3.42 -17.46 -2.14
CA PRO A 266 3.08 -18.26 -3.33
C PRO A 266 1.59 -18.20 -3.69
N LEU A 267 0.71 -18.19 -2.68
CA LEU A 267 -0.74 -18.12 -2.87
C LEU A 267 -1.16 -16.77 -3.46
N LEU A 268 -0.66 -15.67 -2.89
CA LEU A 268 -0.91 -14.31 -3.38
C LEU A 268 -0.34 -14.10 -4.79
N ARG A 269 0.82 -14.70 -5.08
CA ARG A 269 1.34 -14.70 -6.45
C ARG A 269 0.39 -15.43 -7.40
N SER A 270 -0.13 -16.57 -6.98
CA SER A 270 -1.12 -17.31 -7.76
C SER A 270 -2.41 -16.51 -7.99
N HIS A 271 -2.84 -15.70 -7.01
CA HIS A 271 -3.99 -14.80 -7.19
C HIS A 271 -3.71 -13.73 -8.24
N LEU A 272 -2.53 -13.10 -8.23
CA LEU A 272 -2.13 -12.13 -9.26
C LEU A 272 -2.16 -12.75 -10.66
N ASP A 273 -1.56 -13.93 -10.81
CA ASP A 273 -1.49 -14.61 -12.10
C ASP A 273 -2.90 -14.98 -12.60
N LYS A 274 -3.82 -15.39 -11.72
CA LYS A 274 -5.21 -15.72 -12.05
C LYS A 274 -6.04 -14.49 -12.45
N ILE A 275 -5.91 -13.40 -11.71
CA ILE A 275 -6.57 -12.12 -12.05
C ILE A 275 -6.07 -11.61 -13.40
N GLY A 276 -4.76 -11.70 -13.63
CA GLY A 276 -4.14 -11.41 -14.91
C GLY A 276 -4.64 -12.31 -16.04
N GLU A 277 -4.83 -13.60 -15.77
CA GLU A 277 -5.37 -14.54 -16.75
C GLU A 277 -6.80 -14.18 -17.16
N TYR A 278 -7.66 -13.80 -16.20
CA TYR A 278 -9.00 -13.34 -16.53
C TYR A 278 -9.02 -12.06 -17.35
N ASP A 279 -8.09 -11.13 -17.08
CA ASP A 279 -7.94 -9.91 -17.88
C ASP A 279 -7.41 -10.21 -19.29
N PHE A 280 -6.55 -11.21 -19.46
CA PHE A 280 -6.10 -11.68 -20.78
C PHE A 280 -7.21 -12.36 -21.59
N ILE A 281 -8.09 -13.12 -20.94
CA ILE A 281 -9.19 -13.85 -21.59
C ILE A 281 -10.31 -12.91 -22.08
N ARG A 282 -10.51 -11.79 -21.37
CA ARG A 282 -11.61 -10.81 -21.57
C ARG A 282 -11.58 -10.13 -22.93
#